data_AF-A0A8J2SW42-F1
#
_entry.id   AF-A0A8J2SW42-F1
#
_cell.length_a   1.000
_cell.length_b   1.000
_cell.length_c   1.000
_cell.angle_alpha   90.00
_cell.angle_beta   90.00
_cell.angle_gamma   90.00
#
_symmetry.space_group_name_H-M   'P 1'
#
loop_
_entity.id
_entity.type
_entity.pdbx_description
1 polymer ?
#
loop_
_entity_poly.entity_id
_entity_poly.type
_entity_poly.pdbx_seq_one_letter_code
_entity_poly.pdbx_strand_id
1 'polypeptide(L)'
;MRQSMALLIALAARPARALIPRLHHIPRAAVARHMSDAPVNLVVDPETGEEMSKSALKKLQKQRKIDAKKAAKKQKAAEAAPAVVEDKGPPLVAAQLPFSIEAPIDDQPRFGDMDVCRSQASSSDKPSTIKALQAGEEAWVRCRVANVRSTGRAVFLVLRSLDDAAETLQACYFKDKADPRSNEALKFLERLTCESIVDCRGSVAEATVETCSRGDVELQLNSCKVVTRAPATLPFLVEDASRSEAEIEASQSTDRPFASVSQEARLDHRWLELRTPASAATLKLQAAVCRLYRNAMDSRGFVEIHSPKLIAGESESGAGVFTTDYFGETACLAQSPQLYKQLAVAGDLGGVYEVGPVFRAENSNTRRHLCEFTGLDFEVPIVSHYSEAISIGHGVFKAIFEGLEEECSDLLTSVRAQFPSSKPVISDEPVVLHFDDALQLLRDNGCAPEGGDDLSGADELRLGELVKEKHGVDFFVVDRYPSSIRPFYTMLDPSDSSRSNSYDFFLRGQEICSGAQRVHDPSLLRDQLRAPAASLSLSDAIDARVRVRAPTHASLRRREGFGPRRRGPLGLSQIIHAGLRARRAAARGLRLRAGARRLPLFGVGQH
;
A
#
# COMPACT_ATOMS: atom_id res chain seq x y z
N MET A 1 12.85 -17.89 33.38
CA MET A 1 13.12 -17.95 31.92
C MET A 1 13.64 -16.59 31.42
N ARG A 2 14.76 -16.17 31.99
CA ARG A 2 15.57 -14.99 31.63
C ARG A 2 17.00 -15.37 31.99
N GLN A 3 17.74 -15.89 31.02
CA GLN A 3 19.20 -16.06 30.99
C GLN A 3 19.50 -16.89 29.73
N SER A 4 20.61 -16.58 29.06
CA SER A 4 21.14 -17.19 27.82
C SER A 4 20.84 -16.44 26.52
N MET A 5 21.30 -15.19 26.43
CA MET A 5 21.60 -14.54 25.16
C MET A 5 22.85 -13.66 25.30
N ALA A 6 23.94 -14.30 25.72
CA ALA A 6 25.26 -13.67 25.86
C ALA A 6 26.36 -14.73 25.68
N LEU A 7 26.44 -15.36 24.50
CA LEU A 7 27.64 -16.10 24.07
C LEU A 7 27.59 -16.43 22.57
N LEU A 8 27.85 -15.46 21.68
CA LEU A 8 28.39 -15.71 20.31
C LEU A 8 28.64 -14.39 19.52
N ILE A 9 29.30 -13.43 20.16
CA ILE A 9 30.03 -12.35 19.47
C ILE A 9 31.43 -12.32 20.07
N ALA A 10 32.28 -13.24 19.63
CA ALA A 10 33.71 -13.26 19.95
C ALA A 10 34.47 -14.13 18.93
N LEU A 11 34.49 -13.71 17.66
CA LEU A 11 35.45 -14.21 16.66
C LEU A 11 35.47 -13.31 15.42
N ALA A 12 35.95 -12.07 15.59
CA ALA A 12 36.37 -11.20 14.48
C ALA A 12 37.28 -10.07 14.99
N ALA A 13 38.55 -10.37 15.24
CA ALA A 13 39.59 -9.35 15.42
C ALA A 13 40.97 -9.91 15.09
N ARG A 14 41.41 -9.76 13.83
CA ARG A 14 42.83 -9.71 13.48
C ARG A 14 43.02 -8.72 12.32
N PRO A 15 43.71 -7.58 12.53
CA PRO A 15 44.24 -6.79 11.43
C PRO A 15 45.63 -7.30 11.07
N ALA A 16 45.82 -7.70 9.81
CA ALA A 16 47.13 -8.05 9.27
C ALA A 16 47.91 -6.77 8.93
N ARG A 17 49.10 -6.62 9.53
CA ARG A 17 50.09 -5.58 9.23
C ARG A 17 51.26 -6.22 8.49
N ALA A 18 51.50 -5.74 7.27
CA ALA A 18 52.76 -5.54 6.54
C ALA A 18 53.88 -6.59 6.54
N LEU A 19 54.32 -6.98 5.32
CA LEU A 19 55.70 -7.36 5.01
C LEU A 19 56.01 -7.21 3.50
N ILE A 20 56.76 -6.16 3.13
CA ILE A 20 57.58 -6.07 1.90
C ILE A 20 58.90 -5.38 2.30
N PRO A 21 60.09 -5.92 1.96
CA PRO A 21 61.36 -5.24 2.25
C PRO A 21 62.06 -4.64 1.01
N ARG A 22 62.63 -3.43 1.21
CA ARG A 22 63.90 -2.88 0.65
C ARG A 22 64.00 -2.69 -0.89
N LEU A 23 64.70 -1.72 -1.50
CA LEU A 23 65.74 -0.74 -1.15
C LEU A 23 65.99 0.22 -2.38
N HIS A 24 66.66 1.36 -2.14
CA HIS A 24 67.42 2.24 -3.07
C HIS A 24 66.71 3.20 -4.05
N HIS A 25 66.68 4.51 -3.74
CA HIS A 25 67.65 5.52 -4.23
C HIS A 25 67.35 6.93 -3.64
N ILE A 26 68.42 7.65 -3.31
CA ILE A 26 68.51 9.06 -2.82
C ILE A 26 69.14 9.91 -3.98
N PRO A 27 69.38 11.25 -3.94
CA PRO A 27 68.79 12.45 -3.26
C PRO A 27 68.56 13.67 -4.19
N ARG A 28 67.99 14.77 -3.63
CA ARG A 28 68.56 16.16 -3.52
C ARG A 28 67.43 17.20 -3.52
N ALA A 29 67.20 18.01 -2.47
CA ALA A 29 67.92 19.22 -2.00
C ALA A 29 66.82 20.32 -1.88
N ALA A 30 66.79 21.32 -1.00
CA ALA A 30 67.55 21.79 0.15
C ALA A 30 66.72 22.96 0.77
N VAL A 31 66.75 23.10 2.12
CA VAL A 31 67.04 24.36 2.90
C VAL A 31 66.19 25.63 2.63
N ALA A 32 65.70 26.46 3.57
CA ALA A 32 65.60 26.54 5.03
C ALA A 32 64.89 27.89 5.41
N ARG A 33 64.73 28.12 6.73
CA ARG A 33 64.47 29.38 7.49
C ARG A 33 62.99 29.76 7.70
N HIS A 34 62.50 30.18 8.86
CA HIS A 34 63.12 30.74 10.08
C HIS A 34 62.21 30.45 11.29
N MET A 35 62.80 30.10 12.45
CA MET A 35 62.16 30.21 13.76
C MET A 35 62.63 31.51 14.42
N SER A 36 61.70 32.20 15.08
CA SER A 36 61.97 33.30 16.02
C SER A 36 61.38 32.91 17.38
N ASP A 37 62.26 32.73 18.36
CA ASP A 37 61.93 32.50 19.77
C ASP A 37 61.31 33.73 20.41
N ALA A 38 60.12 33.56 21.00
CA ALA A 38 59.53 34.45 21.98
C ALA A 38 59.16 33.62 23.22
N PRO A 39 59.43 34.11 24.45
CA PRO A 39 59.26 33.32 25.66
C PRO A 39 57.77 33.08 25.93
N VAL A 40 57.35 31.81 25.87
CA VAL A 40 55.98 31.41 26.20
C VAL A 40 55.84 31.43 27.72
N ASN A 41 55.06 32.38 28.25
CA ASN A 41 54.66 32.39 29.66
C ASN A 41 53.78 31.15 29.96
N LEU A 42 54.43 30.07 30.40
CA LEU A 42 53.79 28.86 30.91
C LEU A 42 53.26 29.12 32.32
N VAL A 43 52.09 28.58 32.61
CA VAL A 43 51.40 28.65 33.90
C VAL A 43 50.96 27.23 34.25
N VAL A 44 51.16 26.87 35.51
CA VAL A 44 50.81 25.54 36.05
C VAL A 44 49.29 25.44 36.22
N ASP A 45 48.69 24.35 35.74
CA ASP A 45 47.30 24.02 36.06
C ASP A 45 47.19 23.64 37.55
N PRO A 46 46.45 24.40 38.38
CA PRO A 46 46.35 24.12 39.81
C PRO A 46 45.66 22.80 40.15
N GLU A 47 44.95 22.15 39.21
CA GLU A 47 44.28 20.85 39.47
C GLU A 47 45.12 19.63 39.08
N THR A 48 46.00 19.75 38.07
CA THR A 48 46.81 18.62 37.57
C THR A 48 48.31 18.80 37.75
N GLY A 49 48.77 20.02 38.05
CA GLY A 49 50.18 20.36 38.23
C GLY A 49 50.97 20.50 36.93
N GLU A 50 50.33 20.42 35.76
CA GLU A 50 51.02 20.48 34.45
C GLU A 50 51.23 21.92 33.96
N GLU A 51 52.43 22.23 33.46
CA GLU A 51 52.75 23.54 32.86
C GLU A 51 52.22 23.67 31.44
N MET A 52 51.41 24.70 31.19
CA MET A 52 50.86 24.99 29.86
C MET A 52 50.67 26.48 29.63
N SER A 53 50.45 26.89 28.39
CA SER A 53 50.25 28.32 28.09
C SER A 53 48.93 28.85 28.68
N LYS A 54 48.89 30.15 29.04
CA LYS A 54 47.68 30.79 29.59
C LYS A 54 46.42 30.59 28.73
N SER A 55 46.55 30.52 27.40
CA SER A 55 45.42 30.31 26.50
C SER A 55 44.92 28.85 26.54
N ALA A 56 45.83 27.89 26.64
CA ALA A 56 45.51 26.47 26.79
C ALA A 56 44.80 26.22 28.13
N LEU A 57 45.31 26.79 29.23
CA LEU A 57 44.68 26.67 30.55
C LEU A 57 43.24 27.20 30.55
N LYS A 58 43.01 28.38 29.94
CA LYS A 58 41.68 28.99 29.86
C LYS A 58 40.69 28.16 29.04
N LYS A 59 41.18 27.50 27.97
CA LYS A 59 40.38 26.60 27.13
C LYS A 59 40.04 25.31 27.88
N LEU A 60 40.99 24.74 28.62
CA LEU A 60 40.82 23.55 29.45
C LEU A 60 39.82 23.81 30.58
N GLN A 61 39.92 24.95 31.29
CA GLN A 61 38.96 25.35 32.33
C GLN A 61 37.54 25.55 31.78
N LYS A 62 37.41 26.09 30.56
CA LYS A 62 36.10 26.22 29.90
C LYS A 62 35.51 24.85 29.57
N GLN A 63 36.34 23.91 29.11
CA GLN A 63 35.92 22.55 28.82
C GLN A 63 35.48 21.80 30.09
N ARG A 64 36.26 21.88 31.18
CA ARG A 64 35.90 21.32 32.49
C ARG A 64 34.56 21.85 33.01
N LYS A 65 34.26 23.15 32.84
CA LYS A 65 32.95 23.72 33.20
C LYS A 65 31.79 23.17 32.36
N ILE A 66 32.02 22.89 31.08
CA ILE A 66 31.00 22.28 30.20
C ILE A 66 30.76 20.83 30.61
N ASP A 67 31.82 20.09 30.92
CA ASP A 67 31.74 18.68 31.29
C ASP A 67 31.13 18.51 32.70
N ALA A 68 31.44 19.40 33.64
CA ALA A 68 30.77 19.47 34.94
C ALA A 68 29.26 19.75 34.82
N LYS A 69 28.85 20.66 33.91
CA LYS A 69 27.42 20.91 33.62
C LYS A 69 26.73 19.69 33.01
N LYS A 70 27.41 18.95 32.12
CA LYS A 70 26.88 17.70 31.55
C LYS A 70 26.77 16.60 32.61
N ALA A 71 27.76 16.46 33.48
CA ALA A 71 27.76 15.50 34.58
C ALA A 71 26.61 15.79 35.56
N ALA A 72 26.42 17.05 35.97
CA ALA A 72 25.31 17.44 36.85
C ALA A 72 23.92 17.19 36.22
N LYS A 73 23.79 17.37 34.90
CA LYS A 73 22.55 17.05 34.17
C LYS A 73 22.29 15.54 34.08
N LYS A 74 23.35 14.74 33.96
CA LYS A 74 23.27 13.27 33.94
C LYS A 74 22.95 12.72 35.34
N GLN A 75 23.46 13.34 36.39
CA GLN A 75 23.19 12.98 37.78
C GLN A 75 21.74 13.29 38.19
N LYS A 76 21.20 14.46 37.80
CA LYS A 76 19.77 14.78 37.97
C LYS A 76 18.82 13.87 37.18
N ALA A 77 19.28 13.28 36.06
CA ALA A 77 18.49 12.32 35.30
C ALA A 77 18.53 10.91 35.93
N ALA A 78 19.57 10.58 36.69
CA ALA A 78 19.71 9.29 37.38
C ALA A 78 18.94 9.26 38.71
N GLU A 79 18.77 10.40 39.40
CA GLU A 79 17.99 10.51 40.64
C GLU A 79 16.46 10.50 40.42
N ALA A 80 15.99 10.55 39.17
CA ALA A 80 14.56 10.56 38.82
C ALA A 80 14.00 9.18 38.41
N ALA A 81 14.76 8.09 38.56
CA ALA A 81 14.28 6.74 38.29
C ALA A 81 13.66 6.11 39.55
N PRO A 82 12.38 5.64 39.52
CA PRO A 82 11.78 4.98 40.67
C PRO A 82 12.37 3.58 40.89
N ALA A 83 12.51 3.19 42.15
CA ALA A 83 13.03 1.89 42.59
C ALA A 83 12.12 0.73 42.17
N VAL A 84 12.74 -0.37 41.72
CA VAL A 84 12.09 -1.64 41.40
C VAL A 84 11.76 -2.37 42.69
N VAL A 85 10.47 -2.62 42.94
CA VAL A 85 9.99 -3.56 43.96
C VAL A 85 9.69 -4.89 43.25
N GLU A 86 10.35 -5.97 43.65
CA GLU A 86 10.01 -7.32 43.23
C GLU A 86 8.68 -7.73 43.89
N ASP A 87 7.66 -8.04 43.09
CA ASP A 87 6.43 -8.67 43.57
C ASP A 87 6.30 -10.08 43.00
N LYS A 88 6.34 -11.07 43.89
CA LYS A 88 5.96 -12.46 43.61
C LYS A 88 4.45 -12.53 43.69
N GLY A 89 3.80 -12.52 42.53
CA GLY A 89 2.35 -12.35 42.42
C GLY A 89 1.51 -13.40 43.17
N PRO A 90 0.31 -13.02 43.64
CA PRO A 90 -0.71 -13.96 44.07
C PRO A 90 -1.54 -14.46 42.87
N PRO A 91 -2.26 -15.60 43.01
CA PRO A 91 -2.90 -16.27 41.89
C PRO A 91 -4.11 -15.49 41.35
N LEU A 92 -4.32 -15.65 40.05
CA LEU A 92 -5.44 -15.13 39.27
C LEU A 92 -6.79 -15.51 39.90
N VAL A 93 -7.49 -14.52 40.43
CA VAL A 93 -8.95 -14.57 40.61
C VAL A 93 -9.52 -13.31 39.97
N ALA A 94 -10.45 -13.52 39.03
CA ALA A 94 -11.15 -12.48 38.29
C ALA A 94 -11.92 -11.57 39.26
N ALA A 95 -11.36 -10.40 39.58
CA ALA A 95 -12.07 -9.33 40.27
C ALA A 95 -12.50 -8.29 39.23
N GLN A 96 -13.80 -8.26 38.95
CA GLN A 96 -14.46 -7.17 38.24
C GLN A 96 -14.16 -5.85 38.98
N LEU A 97 -13.48 -4.92 38.33
CA LEU A 97 -13.27 -3.57 38.86
C LEU A 97 -14.54 -2.74 38.64
N PRO A 98 -15.17 -2.17 39.68
CA PRO A 98 -16.29 -1.27 39.52
C PRO A 98 -15.74 0.13 39.23
N PHE A 99 -15.87 0.59 37.99
CA PHE A 99 -15.58 1.97 37.65
C PHE A 99 -16.76 2.57 36.89
N SER A 100 -17.87 2.75 37.61
CA SER A 100 -18.93 3.66 37.21
C SER A 100 -18.69 4.99 37.92
N ILE A 101 -18.09 5.96 37.21
CA ILE A 101 -18.27 7.37 37.53
C ILE A 101 -19.31 7.87 36.53
N GLU A 102 -20.58 7.75 36.91
CA GLU A 102 -21.66 8.45 36.22
C GLU A 102 -21.52 9.95 36.55
N ALA A 103 -20.90 10.70 35.63
CA ALA A 103 -21.10 12.14 35.61
C ALA A 103 -22.55 12.40 35.19
N PRO A 104 -23.29 13.31 35.87
CA PRO A 104 -24.63 13.69 35.44
C PRO A 104 -24.56 14.24 34.01
N ILE A 105 -25.29 13.62 33.08
CA ILE A 105 -25.27 13.94 31.64
C ILE A 105 -25.97 15.30 31.33
N ASP A 106 -26.54 15.97 32.33
CA ASP A 106 -27.54 17.03 32.12
C ASP A 106 -27.00 18.48 31.99
N ASP A 107 -25.70 18.74 32.20
CA ASP A 107 -25.13 20.10 32.14
C ASP A 107 -24.34 20.44 30.87
N GLN A 108 -24.20 19.49 29.93
CA GLN A 108 -23.51 19.78 28.65
C GLN A 108 -24.50 20.27 27.59
N PRO A 109 -24.15 21.29 26.79
CA PRO A 109 -25.02 21.75 25.72
C PRO A 109 -25.30 20.62 24.73
N ARG A 110 -26.58 20.40 24.39
CA ARG A 110 -27.04 19.38 23.45
C ARG A 110 -26.49 19.60 22.03
N PHE A 111 -26.15 20.83 21.71
CA PHE A 111 -25.58 21.23 20.42
C PHE A 111 -24.29 22.01 20.67
N GLY A 112 -23.20 21.61 20.03
CA GLY A 112 -21.91 22.25 20.23
C GLY A 112 -20.73 21.42 19.76
N ASP A 113 -19.53 21.90 20.04
CA ASP A 113 -18.30 21.16 19.75
C ASP A 113 -17.94 20.28 20.96
N MET A 114 -17.48 19.06 20.71
CA MET A 114 -16.94 18.20 21.76
C MET A 114 -15.55 18.64 22.15
N ASP A 115 -15.19 18.43 23.41
CA ASP A 115 -13.80 18.47 23.82
C ASP A 115 -12.96 17.47 23.01
N VAL A 116 -11.72 17.86 22.72
CA VAL A 116 -10.79 17.00 22.01
C VAL A 116 -10.63 15.69 22.78
N CYS A 117 -10.93 14.58 22.12
CA CYS A 117 -10.71 13.25 22.68
C CYS A 117 -9.21 13.03 22.91
N ARG A 118 -8.82 12.90 24.18
CA ARG A 118 -7.48 12.54 24.67
C ARG A 118 -7.57 11.33 25.60
N SER A 119 -8.59 10.49 25.39
CA SER A 119 -8.87 9.32 26.23
C SER A 119 -9.12 9.68 27.70
N GLN A 120 -9.78 10.81 27.97
CA GLN A 120 -10.04 11.29 29.33
C GLN A 120 -11.07 10.44 30.10
N ALA A 121 -11.93 9.73 29.38
CA ALA A 121 -12.95 8.84 29.93
C ALA A 121 -13.08 7.60 29.04
N SER A 122 -13.35 6.45 29.67
CA SER A 122 -13.73 5.22 28.99
C SER A 122 -15.24 5.02 29.13
N SER A 123 -15.92 4.72 28.03
CA SER A 123 -17.31 4.26 28.03
C SER A 123 -17.41 2.95 27.26
N SER A 124 -18.26 2.04 27.74
CA SER A 124 -18.65 0.84 27.01
C SER A 124 -19.66 1.13 25.90
N ASP A 125 -20.36 2.26 25.99
CA ASP A 125 -21.37 2.65 25.02
C ASP A 125 -20.72 3.00 23.68
N LYS A 126 -21.33 2.47 22.61
CA LYS A 126 -20.88 2.70 21.23
C LYS A 126 -22.02 3.27 20.41
N PRO A 127 -21.72 4.14 19.43
CA PRO A 127 -22.72 4.57 18.48
C PRO A 127 -23.24 3.38 17.67
N SER A 128 -24.53 3.37 17.40
CA SER A 128 -25.18 2.47 16.45
C SER A 128 -24.67 2.72 15.04
N THR A 129 -24.69 1.69 14.21
CA THR A 129 -24.43 1.83 12.77
C THR A 129 -25.69 2.28 12.05
N ILE A 130 -25.55 3.04 10.95
CA ILE A 130 -26.70 3.51 10.14
C ILE A 130 -27.57 2.33 9.66
N LYS A 131 -26.95 1.21 9.27
CA LYS A 131 -27.67 0.01 8.82
C LYS A 131 -28.53 -0.63 9.91
N ALA A 132 -28.15 -0.50 11.18
CA ALA A 132 -28.85 -1.16 12.28
C ALA A 132 -30.10 -0.42 12.75
N LEU A 133 -30.31 0.84 12.31
CA LEU A 133 -31.38 1.68 12.82
C LEU A 133 -32.77 1.17 12.45
N GLN A 134 -33.68 1.21 13.41
CA GLN A 134 -35.09 0.81 13.29
C GLN A 134 -36.02 1.94 13.72
N ALA A 135 -37.18 2.06 13.08
CA ALA A 135 -38.17 3.08 13.45
C ALA A 135 -38.68 2.89 14.89
N GLY A 136 -38.89 3.99 15.60
CA GLY A 136 -39.43 4.02 16.96
C GLY A 136 -38.39 3.91 18.08
N GLU A 137 -37.10 3.75 17.75
CA GLU A 137 -36.02 3.74 18.74
C GLU A 137 -35.34 5.10 18.92
N GLU A 138 -34.69 5.30 20.07
CA GLU A 138 -33.72 6.39 20.24
C GLU A 138 -32.33 5.86 19.85
N ALA A 139 -31.68 6.56 18.92
CA ALA A 139 -30.39 6.16 18.38
C ALA A 139 -29.32 7.20 18.65
N TRP A 140 -28.09 6.72 18.82
CA TRP A 140 -26.88 7.52 18.78
C TRP A 140 -26.02 7.05 17.61
N VAL A 141 -25.73 7.93 16.67
CA VAL A 141 -24.84 7.64 15.53
C VAL A 141 -23.67 8.60 15.48
N ARG A 142 -22.50 8.09 15.10
CA ARG A 142 -21.31 8.89 14.80
C ARG A 142 -21.04 8.86 13.30
N CYS A 143 -21.19 10.00 12.64
CA CYS A 143 -21.21 10.08 11.18
C CYS A 143 -20.44 11.29 10.65
N ARG A 144 -20.23 11.32 9.33
CA ARG A 144 -19.84 12.54 8.61
C ARG A 144 -21.06 13.30 8.14
N VAL A 145 -21.00 14.62 8.19
CA VAL A 145 -21.98 15.49 7.53
C VAL A 145 -21.64 15.51 6.03
N ALA A 146 -22.41 14.83 5.18
CA ALA A 146 -22.19 14.84 3.74
C ALA A 146 -22.80 16.09 3.09
N ASN A 147 -23.99 16.50 3.54
CA ASN A 147 -24.68 17.68 3.04
C ASN A 147 -25.50 18.35 4.15
N VAL A 148 -25.72 19.66 4.02
CA VAL A 148 -26.52 20.48 4.94
C VAL A 148 -27.48 21.33 4.12
N ARG A 149 -28.78 21.23 4.41
CA ARG A 149 -29.83 22.04 3.80
C ARG A 149 -30.69 22.70 4.87
N SER A 150 -30.92 24.00 4.78
CA SER A 150 -31.81 24.73 5.70
C SER A 150 -33.02 25.31 4.95
N THR A 151 -34.16 25.34 5.63
CA THR A 151 -35.41 26.00 5.20
C THR A 151 -35.83 27.13 6.14
N GLY A 152 -34.92 27.58 7.03
CA GLY A 152 -35.14 28.64 8.02
C GLY A 152 -35.97 28.22 9.25
N ARG A 153 -36.85 27.23 9.11
CA ARG A 153 -37.56 26.58 10.24
C ARG A 153 -37.07 25.17 10.54
N ALA A 154 -36.32 24.57 9.62
CA ALA A 154 -35.75 23.25 9.78
C ALA A 154 -34.37 23.16 9.13
N VAL A 155 -33.55 22.25 9.63
CA VAL A 155 -32.27 21.86 9.03
C VAL A 155 -32.32 20.37 8.75
N PHE A 156 -31.90 20.00 7.54
CA PHE A 156 -31.75 18.62 7.09
C PHE A 156 -30.26 18.37 6.84
N LEU A 157 -29.74 17.32 7.44
CA LEU A 157 -28.39 16.82 7.25
C LEU A 157 -28.47 15.50 6.50
N VAL A 158 -27.58 15.31 5.54
CA VAL A 158 -27.26 13.96 5.05
C VAL A 158 -26.07 13.48 5.85
N LEU A 159 -26.25 12.45 6.66
CA LEU A 159 -25.21 11.81 7.45
C LEU A 159 -24.66 10.62 6.68
N ARG A 160 -23.34 10.52 6.52
CA ARG A 160 -22.66 9.39 5.89
C ARG A 160 -21.89 8.59 6.93
N SER A 161 -21.98 7.26 6.86
CA SER A 161 -21.28 6.37 7.80
C SER A 161 -19.76 6.54 7.69
N LEU A 162 -19.07 6.28 8.81
CA LEU A 162 -17.60 6.26 8.86
C LEU A 162 -17.02 4.93 8.37
N ASP A 163 -17.79 3.84 8.50
CA ASP A 163 -17.34 2.47 8.19
C ASP A 163 -17.72 2.04 6.76
N ASP A 164 -18.76 2.67 6.20
CA ASP A 164 -19.25 2.36 4.87
C ASP A 164 -19.67 3.65 4.12
N ALA A 165 -18.86 4.04 3.13
CA ALA A 165 -19.08 5.29 2.40
C ALA A 165 -20.37 5.28 1.56
N ALA A 166 -20.91 4.11 1.23
CA ALA A 166 -22.19 3.99 0.53
C ALA A 166 -23.39 4.27 1.45
N GLU A 167 -23.22 4.17 2.78
CA GLU A 167 -24.31 4.31 3.72
C GLU A 167 -24.58 5.76 4.12
N THR A 168 -25.81 6.20 3.87
CA THR A 168 -26.30 7.54 4.17
C THR A 168 -27.67 7.50 4.83
N LEU A 169 -27.90 8.47 5.72
CA LEU A 169 -29.13 8.65 6.49
C LEU A 169 -29.49 10.13 6.50
N GLN A 170 -30.77 10.46 6.33
CA GLN A 170 -31.24 11.81 6.60
C GLN A 170 -31.42 12.03 8.10
N ALA A 171 -30.91 13.13 8.62
CA ALA A 171 -31.24 13.64 9.93
C ALA A 171 -31.90 15.01 9.82
N CYS A 172 -32.95 15.25 10.60
CA CYS A 172 -33.72 16.49 10.56
C CYS A 172 -33.82 17.12 11.94
N TYR A 173 -33.87 18.45 11.97
CA TYR A 173 -34.13 19.23 13.17
C TYR A 173 -35.15 20.31 12.86
N PHE A 174 -36.23 20.37 13.64
CA PHE A 174 -37.30 21.35 13.49
C PHE A 174 -37.27 22.35 14.65
N LYS A 175 -37.37 23.64 14.31
CA LYS A 175 -37.42 24.71 15.30
C LYS A 175 -38.72 24.64 16.10
N ASP A 176 -38.58 24.49 17.41
CA ASP A 176 -39.69 24.70 18.33
C ASP A 176 -39.89 26.21 18.62
N LYS A 177 -41.10 26.71 18.41
CA LYS A 177 -41.44 28.12 18.71
C LYS A 177 -41.46 28.40 20.21
N ALA A 178 -41.68 27.38 21.04
CA ALA A 178 -41.80 27.52 22.49
C ALA A 178 -40.45 27.55 23.21
N ASP A 179 -39.40 26.91 22.66
CA ASP A 179 -38.05 26.91 23.24
C ASP A 179 -37.12 27.92 22.52
N PRO A 180 -36.69 29.02 23.17
CA PRO A 180 -35.73 29.97 22.59
C PRO A 180 -34.39 29.33 22.18
N ARG A 181 -33.94 28.28 22.87
CA ARG A 181 -32.70 27.54 22.59
C ARG A 181 -32.78 26.77 21.28
N SER A 182 -34.00 26.50 20.79
CA SER A 182 -34.21 25.81 19.51
C SER A 182 -33.67 26.62 18.33
N ASN A 183 -33.68 27.95 18.44
CA ASN A 183 -33.16 28.85 17.41
C ASN A 183 -31.62 28.86 17.38
N GLU A 184 -30.99 28.69 18.54
CA GLU A 184 -29.53 28.58 18.65
C GLU A 184 -29.04 27.25 18.08
N ALA A 185 -29.73 26.15 18.42
CA ALA A 185 -29.48 24.83 17.83
C ALA A 185 -29.63 24.85 16.31
N LEU A 186 -30.70 25.46 15.79
CA LEU A 186 -30.91 25.61 14.35
C LEU A 186 -29.74 26.36 13.68
N LYS A 187 -29.35 27.53 14.23
CA LYS A 187 -28.20 28.31 13.71
C LYS A 187 -26.88 27.55 13.82
N PHE A 188 -26.70 26.70 14.83
CA PHE A 188 -25.51 25.87 14.96
C PHE A 188 -25.46 24.82 13.85
N LEU A 189 -26.56 24.10 13.61
CA LEU A 189 -26.65 23.08 12.57
C LEU A 189 -26.48 23.67 11.17
N GLU A 190 -27.01 24.86 10.92
CA GLU A 190 -26.82 25.62 9.66
C GLU A 190 -25.35 25.91 9.35
N ARG A 191 -24.51 26.03 10.39
CA ARG A 191 -23.07 26.35 10.27
C ARG A 191 -22.19 25.11 10.25
N LEU A 192 -22.78 23.90 10.23
CA LEU A 192 -22.00 22.69 10.05
C LEU A 192 -21.39 22.69 8.66
N THR A 193 -20.10 22.39 8.60
CA THR A 193 -19.36 22.25 7.34
C THR A 193 -19.40 20.79 6.90
N CYS A 194 -19.55 20.57 5.59
CA CYS A 194 -19.47 19.23 5.02
C CYS A 194 -18.15 18.56 5.41
N GLU A 195 -18.18 17.24 5.55
CA GLU A 195 -17.12 16.36 6.01
C GLU A 195 -16.75 16.45 7.50
N SER A 196 -17.41 17.31 8.28
CA SER A 196 -17.31 17.31 9.75
C SER A 196 -17.80 15.99 10.32
N ILE A 197 -17.14 15.50 11.37
CA ILE A 197 -17.58 14.32 12.12
C ILE A 197 -18.44 14.78 13.29
N VAL A 198 -19.63 14.21 13.39
CA VAL A 198 -20.65 14.56 14.40
C VAL A 198 -21.15 13.32 15.13
N ASP A 199 -21.48 13.51 16.40
CA ASP A 199 -22.27 12.61 17.23
C ASP A 199 -23.70 13.13 17.27
N CYS A 200 -24.60 12.44 16.60
CA CYS A 200 -26.02 12.76 16.54
C CYS A 200 -26.78 11.78 17.43
N ARG A 201 -27.66 12.30 18.30
CA ARG A 201 -28.63 11.48 19.03
C ARG A 201 -30.04 11.97 18.76
N GLY A 202 -31.00 11.06 18.67
CA GLY A 202 -32.37 11.40 18.31
C GLY A 202 -33.29 10.19 18.18
N SER A 203 -34.58 10.45 18.00
CA SER A 203 -35.57 9.43 17.69
C SER A 203 -35.55 9.09 16.21
N VAL A 204 -35.57 7.79 15.90
CA VAL A 204 -35.69 7.29 14.53
C VAL A 204 -37.16 7.23 14.14
N ALA A 205 -37.53 7.92 13.06
CA ALA A 205 -38.89 7.97 12.54
C ALA A 205 -38.96 7.33 11.15
N GLU A 206 -40.12 6.76 10.79
CA GLU A 206 -40.38 6.32 9.42
C GLU A 206 -40.42 7.51 8.48
N ALA A 207 -39.78 7.39 7.32
CA ALA A 207 -39.75 8.42 6.30
C ALA A 207 -39.58 7.82 4.90
N THR A 208 -39.70 8.66 3.87
CA THR A 208 -39.40 8.28 2.49
C THR A 208 -38.41 9.30 1.93
N VAL A 209 -37.13 8.91 1.86
CA VAL A 209 -36.01 9.76 1.43
C VAL A 209 -35.25 9.07 0.30
N GLU A 210 -35.52 9.49 -0.93
CA GLU A 210 -34.94 8.87 -2.14
C GLU A 210 -33.43 9.12 -2.31
N THR A 211 -32.89 10.15 -1.64
CA THR A 211 -31.49 10.57 -1.80
C THR A 211 -30.51 9.85 -0.87
N CYS A 212 -31.00 9.05 0.08
CA CYS A 212 -30.17 8.34 1.06
C CYS A 212 -30.28 6.82 0.88
N SER A 213 -29.25 6.07 1.26
CA SER A 213 -29.30 4.59 1.24
C SER A 213 -30.34 4.05 2.21
N ARG A 214 -30.42 4.65 3.41
CA ARG A 214 -31.54 4.48 4.34
C ARG A 214 -32.62 5.49 4.01
N GLY A 215 -33.45 5.13 3.04
CA GLY A 215 -34.59 5.93 2.59
C GLY A 215 -35.89 5.65 3.34
N ASP A 216 -35.94 4.60 4.16
CA ASP A 216 -37.09 4.13 4.93
C ASP A 216 -37.25 4.82 6.29
N VAL A 217 -36.18 5.43 6.79
CA VAL A 217 -36.13 6.07 8.10
C VAL A 217 -35.38 7.40 8.05
N GLU A 218 -35.68 8.29 9.00
CA GLU A 218 -34.91 9.49 9.27
C GLU A 218 -34.63 9.67 10.77
N LEU A 219 -33.55 10.37 11.10
CA LEU A 219 -33.19 10.68 12.49
C LEU A 219 -33.66 12.08 12.89
N GLN A 220 -34.64 12.17 13.79
CA GLN A 220 -35.06 13.45 14.36
C GLN A 220 -34.12 13.84 15.49
N LEU A 221 -33.34 14.89 15.28
CA LEU A 221 -32.22 15.26 16.14
C LEU A 221 -32.66 15.82 17.50
N ASN A 222 -32.28 15.14 18.57
CA ASN A 222 -32.36 15.64 19.95
C ASN A 222 -31.06 16.34 20.38
N SER A 223 -29.92 15.90 19.83
CA SER A 223 -28.60 16.48 20.08
C SER A 223 -27.67 16.25 18.89
N CYS A 224 -26.71 17.16 18.70
CA CYS A 224 -25.66 17.03 17.69
C CYS A 224 -24.37 17.68 18.19
N LYS A 225 -23.35 16.86 18.46
CA LYS A 225 -22.04 17.34 18.92
C LYS A 225 -20.98 17.13 17.85
N VAL A 226 -20.19 18.15 17.53
CA VAL A 226 -19.11 18.04 16.54
C VAL A 226 -17.89 17.43 17.20
N VAL A 227 -17.56 16.20 16.81
CA VAL A 227 -16.34 15.48 17.23
C VAL A 227 -15.12 16.11 16.58
N THR A 228 -15.21 16.44 15.30
CA THR A 228 -14.12 17.07 14.54
C THR A 228 -14.70 17.92 13.43
N ARG A 229 -14.42 19.22 13.47
CA ARG A 229 -14.88 20.19 12.47
C ARG A 229 -14.00 20.13 11.22
N ALA A 230 -14.63 20.01 10.06
CA ALA A 230 -13.94 20.10 8.77
C ALA A 230 -13.78 21.58 8.35
N PRO A 231 -12.74 21.91 7.55
CA PRO A 231 -12.61 23.22 6.93
C PRO A 231 -13.84 23.57 6.08
N ALA A 232 -14.22 24.85 6.04
CA ALA A 232 -15.34 25.31 5.22
C ALA A 232 -15.10 25.15 3.71
N THR A 233 -13.83 25.23 3.29
CA THR A 233 -13.44 25.03 1.89
C THR A 233 -12.70 23.71 1.76
N LEU A 234 -13.28 22.79 0.98
CA LEU A 234 -12.67 21.51 0.63
C LEU A 234 -12.01 21.60 -0.75
N PRO A 235 -10.97 20.80 -1.04
CA PRO A 235 -10.34 20.75 -2.37
C PRO A 235 -11.31 20.39 -3.50
N PHE A 236 -12.28 19.52 -3.21
CA PHE A 236 -13.43 19.18 -4.04
C PHE A 236 -14.54 18.61 -3.14
N LEU A 237 -15.77 18.51 -3.65
CA LEU A 237 -16.85 17.84 -2.93
C LEU A 237 -16.81 16.34 -3.17
N VAL A 238 -17.07 15.55 -2.12
CA VAL A 238 -17.16 14.07 -2.26
C VAL A 238 -18.27 13.69 -3.23
N GLU A 239 -19.36 14.46 -3.28
CA GLU A 239 -20.45 14.28 -4.24
C GLU A 239 -19.95 14.42 -5.69
N ASP A 240 -19.23 15.50 -6.02
CA ASP A 240 -18.66 15.71 -7.36
C ASP A 240 -17.69 14.59 -7.76
N ALA A 241 -16.91 14.08 -6.80
CA ALA A 241 -15.98 12.99 -7.02
C ALA A 241 -16.67 11.61 -7.13
N SER A 242 -17.92 11.46 -6.65
CA SER A 242 -18.69 10.21 -6.67
C SER A 242 -19.53 10.03 -7.94
N ARG A 243 -19.77 11.10 -8.71
CA ARG A 243 -20.53 11.00 -9.97
C ARG A 243 -19.77 10.21 -11.04
N SER A 244 -20.52 9.47 -11.84
CA SER A 244 -20.01 8.78 -13.04
C SER A 244 -19.75 9.76 -14.18
N GLU A 245 -18.91 9.37 -15.15
CA GLU A 245 -18.69 10.18 -16.36
C GLU A 245 -19.99 10.39 -17.15
N ALA A 246 -20.88 9.38 -17.17
CA ALA A 246 -22.15 9.45 -17.87
C ALA A 246 -23.10 10.51 -17.26
N GLU A 247 -23.19 10.57 -15.92
CA GLU A 247 -23.97 11.61 -15.24
C GLU A 247 -23.40 13.01 -15.49
N ILE A 248 -22.07 13.14 -15.49
CA ILE A 248 -21.41 14.41 -15.80
C ILE A 248 -21.73 14.82 -17.23
N GLU A 249 -21.58 13.93 -18.22
CA GLU A 249 -21.88 14.19 -19.63
C GLU A 249 -23.35 14.58 -19.83
N ALA A 250 -24.29 13.84 -19.24
CA ALA A 250 -25.72 14.12 -19.30
C ALA A 250 -26.09 15.49 -18.68
N SER A 251 -25.35 15.92 -17.65
CA SER A 251 -25.60 17.22 -17.00
C SER A 251 -25.08 18.42 -17.81
N GLN A 252 -24.18 18.22 -18.79
CA GLN A 252 -23.56 19.34 -19.52
C GLN A 252 -24.57 20.17 -20.33
N SER A 253 -25.71 19.59 -20.68
CA SER A 253 -26.81 20.28 -21.38
C SER A 253 -27.82 20.94 -20.45
N THR A 254 -27.62 20.91 -19.13
CA THR A 254 -28.54 21.50 -18.15
C THR A 254 -28.09 22.90 -17.72
N ASP A 255 -28.99 23.69 -17.13
CA ASP A 255 -28.68 25.04 -16.61
C ASP A 255 -27.61 25.04 -15.50
N ARG A 256 -27.35 23.87 -14.89
CA ARG A 256 -26.38 23.68 -13.80
C ARG A 256 -25.53 22.44 -14.06
N PRO A 257 -24.53 22.52 -14.95
CA PRO A 257 -23.70 21.37 -15.30
C PRO A 257 -22.89 20.90 -14.08
N PHE A 258 -22.75 19.59 -13.94
CA PHE A 258 -21.92 19.01 -12.88
C PHE A 258 -20.44 19.22 -13.17
N ALA A 259 -19.68 19.52 -12.12
CA ALA A 259 -18.24 19.63 -12.18
C ALA A 259 -17.58 18.24 -12.28
N SER A 260 -16.48 18.16 -13.04
CA SER A 260 -15.61 16.98 -13.04
C SER A 260 -14.39 17.23 -12.16
N VAL A 261 -14.00 16.22 -11.37
CA VAL A 261 -12.79 16.27 -10.54
C VAL A 261 -11.66 15.55 -11.25
N SER A 262 -10.58 16.27 -11.57
CA SER A 262 -9.41 15.70 -12.25
C SER A 262 -8.75 14.59 -11.43
N GLN A 263 -8.13 13.65 -12.12
CA GLN A 263 -7.44 12.54 -11.46
C GLN A 263 -6.28 13.01 -10.59
N GLU A 264 -5.55 14.04 -11.03
CA GLU A 264 -4.46 14.65 -10.27
C GLU A 264 -4.98 15.20 -8.94
N ALA A 265 -6.10 15.95 -8.96
CA ALA A 265 -6.71 16.47 -7.74
C ALA A 265 -7.17 15.34 -6.80
N ARG A 266 -7.78 14.27 -7.34
CA ARG A 266 -8.17 13.08 -6.57
C ARG A 266 -6.97 12.40 -5.91
N LEU A 267 -5.83 12.32 -6.59
CA LEU A 267 -4.60 11.70 -6.07
C LEU A 267 -3.88 12.60 -5.05
N ASP A 268 -3.81 13.91 -5.30
CA ASP A 268 -3.21 14.88 -4.37
C ASP A 268 -4.01 15.00 -3.07
N HIS A 269 -5.33 14.80 -3.14
CA HIS A 269 -6.24 14.79 -2.00
C HIS A 269 -6.86 13.41 -1.78
N ARG A 270 -6.05 12.34 -1.89
CA ARG A 270 -6.50 10.94 -1.77
C ARG A 270 -7.29 10.65 -0.50
N TRP A 271 -6.97 11.31 0.61
CA TRP A 271 -7.70 11.18 1.88
C TRP A 271 -9.19 11.57 1.81
N LEU A 272 -9.55 12.43 0.85
CA LEU A 272 -10.92 12.85 0.58
C LEU A 272 -11.57 11.94 -0.47
N GLU A 273 -10.83 11.58 -1.52
CA GLU A 273 -11.27 10.62 -2.55
C GLU A 273 -11.63 9.25 -1.94
N LEU A 274 -10.87 8.78 -0.94
CA LEU A 274 -11.16 7.52 -0.25
C LEU A 274 -12.48 7.52 0.53
N ARG A 275 -13.22 8.64 0.55
CA ARG A 275 -14.54 8.75 1.13
C ARG A 275 -15.67 8.62 0.11
N THR A 276 -15.36 8.55 -1.19
CA THR A 276 -16.36 8.22 -2.20
C THR A 276 -16.71 6.73 -2.11
N PRO A 277 -17.98 6.33 -2.34
CA PRO A 277 -18.40 4.94 -2.26
C PRO A 277 -17.54 4.00 -3.12
N ALA A 278 -17.31 4.37 -4.39
CA ALA A 278 -16.54 3.53 -5.31
C ALA A 278 -15.06 3.41 -4.90
N SER A 279 -14.37 4.50 -4.55
CA SER A 279 -12.95 4.42 -4.15
C SER A 279 -12.78 3.63 -2.85
N ALA A 280 -13.67 3.81 -1.87
CA ALA A 280 -13.64 3.03 -0.62
C ALA A 280 -13.90 1.54 -0.89
N ALA A 281 -14.92 1.22 -1.69
CA ALA A 281 -15.25 -0.15 -2.07
C ALA A 281 -14.10 -0.81 -2.85
N THR A 282 -13.43 -0.08 -3.73
CA THR A 282 -12.29 -0.60 -4.50
C THR A 282 -11.14 -1.04 -3.58
N LEU A 283 -10.81 -0.28 -2.54
CA LEU A 283 -9.78 -0.70 -1.57
C LEU A 283 -10.21 -1.92 -0.74
N LYS A 284 -11.49 -2.01 -0.36
CA LYS A 284 -12.03 -3.18 0.35
C LYS A 284 -11.97 -4.42 -0.55
N LEU A 285 -12.30 -4.28 -1.84
CA LEU A 285 -12.19 -5.34 -2.82
C LEU A 285 -10.73 -5.75 -3.07
N GLN A 286 -9.77 -4.82 -3.06
CA GLN A 286 -8.35 -5.16 -3.11
C GLN A 286 -7.94 -6.05 -1.92
N ALA A 287 -8.41 -5.74 -0.70
CA ALA A 287 -8.17 -6.58 0.45
C ALA A 287 -8.81 -7.98 0.29
N ALA A 288 -10.02 -8.04 -0.30
CA ALA A 288 -10.70 -9.30 -0.61
C ALA A 288 -9.93 -10.13 -1.64
N VAL A 289 -9.37 -9.53 -2.70
CA VAL A 289 -8.50 -10.20 -3.68
C VAL A 289 -7.33 -10.89 -2.98
N CYS A 290 -6.59 -10.17 -2.12
CA CYS A 290 -5.45 -10.75 -1.41
C CYS A 290 -5.87 -11.91 -0.49
N ARG A 291 -7.03 -11.81 0.16
CA ARG A 291 -7.58 -12.88 0.99
C ARG A 291 -7.97 -14.09 0.15
N LEU A 292 -8.71 -13.90 -0.94
CA LEU A 292 -9.14 -14.97 -1.84
C LEU A 292 -7.95 -15.67 -2.50
N TYR A 293 -6.92 -14.90 -2.88
CA TYR A 293 -5.66 -15.45 -3.37
C TYR A 293 -4.99 -16.35 -2.33
N ARG A 294 -4.83 -15.89 -1.08
CA ARG A 294 -4.28 -16.70 0.01
C ARG A 294 -5.11 -17.98 0.23
N ASN A 295 -6.43 -17.84 0.35
CA ASN A 295 -7.33 -18.99 0.50
C ASN A 295 -7.18 -20.01 -0.65
N ALA A 296 -7.07 -19.54 -1.89
CA ALA A 296 -6.89 -20.39 -3.06
C ALA A 296 -5.53 -21.11 -3.06
N MET A 297 -4.48 -20.47 -2.53
CA MET A 297 -3.15 -21.07 -2.40
C MET A 297 -3.08 -22.05 -1.23
N ASP A 298 -3.58 -21.66 -0.05
CA ASP A 298 -3.60 -22.48 1.16
C ASP A 298 -4.38 -23.78 0.95
N SER A 299 -5.53 -23.72 0.28
CA SER A 299 -6.33 -24.90 -0.07
C SER A 299 -5.61 -25.87 -1.02
N ARG A 300 -4.55 -25.43 -1.70
CA ARG A 300 -3.69 -26.24 -2.57
C ARG A 300 -2.40 -26.68 -1.87
N GLY A 301 -2.24 -26.39 -0.57
CA GLY A 301 -1.06 -26.76 0.21
C GLY A 301 0.18 -25.91 -0.08
N PHE A 302 0.01 -24.72 -0.66
CA PHE A 302 1.14 -23.80 -0.83
C PHE A 302 1.54 -23.14 0.50
N VAL A 303 2.80 -22.75 0.61
CA VAL A 303 3.36 -22.07 1.79
C VAL A 303 3.61 -20.59 1.48
N GLU A 304 3.09 -19.69 2.33
CA GLU A 304 3.43 -18.26 2.25
C GLU A 304 4.87 -18.01 2.70
N ILE A 305 5.62 -17.27 1.88
CA ILE A 305 6.98 -16.83 2.21
C ILE A 305 7.09 -15.31 2.23
N HIS A 306 8.08 -14.79 2.96
CA HIS A 306 8.41 -13.37 2.99
C HIS A 306 9.88 -13.15 2.63
N SER A 307 10.12 -12.60 1.44
CA SER A 307 11.47 -12.38 0.93
C SER A 307 11.96 -10.95 1.17
N PRO A 308 13.28 -10.75 1.38
CA PRO A 308 13.84 -9.41 1.57
C PRO A 308 13.67 -8.57 0.29
N LYS A 309 13.43 -7.28 0.47
CA LYS A 309 13.24 -6.32 -0.64
C LYS A 309 14.46 -5.45 -0.90
N LEU A 310 15.44 -5.47 0.00
CA LEU A 310 16.77 -4.89 -0.19
C LEU A 310 17.73 -6.00 -0.56
N ILE A 311 18.43 -5.84 -1.69
CA ILE A 311 19.36 -6.83 -2.24
C ILE A 311 20.71 -6.19 -2.55
N ALA A 312 21.78 -6.98 -2.45
CA ALA A 312 23.13 -6.58 -2.84
C ALA A 312 23.28 -6.73 -4.37
N GLY A 313 22.92 -5.69 -5.13
CA GLY A 313 23.13 -5.64 -6.59
C GLY A 313 21.84 -5.59 -7.44
N GLU A 314 22.01 -5.55 -8.76
CA GLU A 314 20.89 -5.46 -9.71
C GLU A 314 20.15 -6.80 -9.84
N SER A 315 18.81 -6.78 -9.73
CA SER A 315 18.00 -7.98 -9.92
C SER A 315 17.79 -8.29 -11.40
N GLU A 316 18.45 -9.34 -11.88
CA GLU A 316 18.08 -10.24 -13.01
C GLU A 316 17.81 -9.69 -14.42
N SER A 317 17.32 -8.46 -14.59
CA SER A 317 16.66 -8.05 -15.84
C SER A 317 17.47 -7.05 -16.67
N GLY A 318 18.60 -6.56 -16.18
CA GLY A 318 19.34 -5.45 -16.80
C GLY A 318 18.53 -4.14 -16.90
N ALA A 319 17.32 -4.10 -16.34
CA ALA A 319 16.49 -2.91 -16.28
C ALA A 319 16.86 -2.05 -15.07
N GLY A 320 16.57 -0.75 -15.14
CA GLY A 320 16.87 0.18 -14.05
C GLY A 320 16.34 -0.30 -12.69
N VAL A 321 17.18 -0.21 -11.67
CA VAL A 321 16.84 -0.53 -10.28
C VAL A 321 16.85 0.74 -9.42
N PHE A 322 16.03 0.78 -8.39
CA PHE A 322 16.15 1.82 -7.36
C PHE A 322 17.27 1.44 -6.41
N THR A 323 18.20 2.38 -6.18
CA THR A 323 19.34 2.20 -5.28
C THR A 323 19.20 3.06 -4.02
N THR A 324 19.82 2.61 -2.93
CA THR A 324 19.88 3.32 -1.65
C THR A 324 21.21 3.04 -0.94
N ASP A 325 21.67 3.99 -0.14
CA ASP A 325 22.83 3.79 0.73
C ASP A 325 22.42 2.90 1.92
N TYR A 326 23.16 1.82 2.12
CA TYR A 326 22.97 0.84 3.17
C TYR A 326 24.27 0.71 3.96
N PHE A 327 24.47 1.62 4.91
CA PHE A 327 25.65 1.67 5.79
C PHE A 327 26.98 1.82 5.04
N GLY A 328 27.00 2.62 3.97
CA GLY A 328 28.20 2.83 3.14
C GLY A 328 28.35 1.83 1.99
N GLU A 329 27.46 0.84 1.89
CA GLU A 329 27.32 -0.04 0.73
C GLU A 329 26.08 0.32 -0.09
N THR A 330 26.07 0.04 -1.39
CA THR A 330 24.88 0.27 -2.22
C THR A 330 23.96 -0.94 -2.16
N ALA A 331 22.71 -0.74 -1.72
CA ALA A 331 21.64 -1.71 -1.82
C ALA A 331 20.64 -1.33 -2.90
N CYS A 332 19.98 -2.31 -3.50
CA CYS A 332 18.95 -2.13 -4.51
C CYS A 332 17.60 -2.65 -4.01
N LEU A 333 16.50 -2.04 -4.49
CA LEU A 333 15.17 -2.60 -4.30
C LEU A 333 14.90 -3.72 -5.30
N ALA A 334 14.49 -4.89 -4.80
CA ALA A 334 14.21 -6.06 -5.63
C ALA A 334 13.03 -5.81 -6.58
N GLN A 335 13.23 -6.06 -7.88
CA GLN A 335 12.17 -5.84 -8.88
C GLN A 335 11.12 -6.94 -8.94
N SER A 336 11.38 -8.09 -8.33
CA SER A 336 10.40 -9.16 -8.05
C SER A 336 11.03 -10.15 -7.07
N PRO A 337 10.22 -10.90 -6.29
CA PRO A 337 10.72 -11.93 -5.39
C PRO A 337 11.18 -13.22 -6.10
N GLN A 338 11.46 -13.15 -7.41
CA GLN A 338 11.70 -14.29 -8.29
C GLN A 338 12.77 -15.24 -7.76
N LEU A 339 13.97 -14.71 -7.46
CA LEU A 339 15.10 -15.50 -6.99
C LEU A 339 14.79 -16.22 -5.67
N TYR A 340 14.13 -15.54 -4.74
CA TYR A 340 13.83 -16.08 -3.42
C TYR A 340 12.76 -17.18 -3.46
N LYS A 341 11.77 -17.06 -4.34
CA LYS A 341 10.78 -18.12 -4.54
C LYS A 341 11.39 -19.38 -5.14
N GLN A 342 12.27 -19.23 -6.13
CA GLN A 342 13.01 -20.37 -6.67
C GLN A 342 13.85 -21.03 -5.59
N LEU A 343 14.59 -20.25 -4.79
CA LEU A 343 15.37 -20.77 -3.67
C LEU A 343 14.49 -21.52 -2.65
N ALA A 344 13.28 -21.03 -2.38
CA ALA A 344 12.33 -21.65 -1.47
C ALA A 344 11.83 -23.00 -2.00
N VAL A 345 11.43 -23.10 -3.27
CA VAL A 345 11.05 -24.36 -3.90
C VAL A 345 12.22 -25.35 -3.91
N ALA A 346 13.42 -24.85 -4.22
CA ALA A 346 14.62 -25.66 -4.22
C ALA A 346 14.99 -26.14 -2.79
N GLY A 347 14.69 -25.35 -1.77
CA GLY A 347 14.79 -25.72 -0.35
C GLY A 347 13.68 -26.66 0.14
N ASP A 348 13.06 -27.43 -0.75
CA ASP A 348 12.05 -28.44 -0.47
C ASP A 348 10.76 -27.93 0.21
N LEU A 349 10.39 -26.65 0.02
CA LEU A 349 9.13 -26.10 0.55
C LEU A 349 7.88 -26.46 -0.28
N GLY A 350 8.04 -27.20 -1.39
CA GLY A 350 6.93 -27.51 -2.29
C GLY A 350 6.45 -26.26 -3.04
N GLY A 351 5.13 -26.09 -3.18
CA GLY A 351 4.55 -24.87 -3.76
C GLY A 351 4.64 -23.71 -2.78
N VAL A 352 5.09 -22.54 -3.24
CA VAL A 352 5.23 -21.33 -2.41
C VAL A 352 4.53 -20.13 -3.03
N TYR A 353 4.05 -19.21 -2.20
CA TYR A 353 3.53 -17.93 -2.66
C TYR A 353 3.99 -16.75 -1.79
N GLU A 354 3.91 -15.53 -2.32
CA GLU A 354 4.20 -14.30 -1.59
C GLU A 354 3.25 -13.18 -2.01
N VAL A 355 2.73 -12.44 -1.03
CA VAL A 355 2.01 -11.18 -1.24
C VAL A 355 2.88 -10.04 -0.72
N GLY A 356 3.46 -9.25 -1.62
CA GLY A 356 4.47 -8.26 -1.19
C GLY A 356 4.75 -7.13 -2.19
N PRO A 357 5.50 -6.10 -1.77
CA PRO A 357 5.83 -4.98 -2.64
C PRO A 357 6.82 -5.38 -3.73
N VAL A 358 6.61 -4.80 -4.92
CA VAL A 358 7.38 -5.00 -6.15
C VAL A 358 7.74 -3.64 -6.72
N PHE A 359 8.99 -3.47 -7.16
CA PHE A 359 9.53 -2.18 -7.60
C PHE A 359 9.94 -2.20 -9.07
N ARG A 360 9.64 -1.12 -9.81
CA ARG A 360 10.05 -0.94 -11.21
C ARG A 360 10.62 0.46 -11.38
N ALA A 361 11.91 0.56 -11.74
CA ALA A 361 12.56 1.86 -11.92
C ALA A 361 12.51 2.37 -13.37
N GLU A 362 11.81 1.66 -14.27
CA GLU A 362 11.53 2.12 -15.62
C GLU A 362 10.83 3.49 -15.59
N ASN A 363 11.38 4.46 -16.32
CA ASN A 363 10.79 5.81 -16.44
C ASN A 363 9.60 5.80 -17.41
N SER A 364 8.58 5.00 -17.10
CA SER A 364 7.37 4.85 -17.90
C SER A 364 6.21 5.52 -17.17
N ASN A 365 5.71 6.63 -17.72
CA ASN A 365 4.54 7.34 -17.19
C ASN A 365 3.29 7.03 -18.03
N THR A 366 2.89 5.76 -18.05
CA THR A 366 1.65 5.33 -18.70
C THR A 366 0.56 5.08 -17.67
N ARG A 367 -0.67 4.85 -18.14
CA ARG A 367 -1.79 4.46 -17.26
C ARG A 367 -1.57 3.09 -16.62
N ARG A 368 -0.80 2.20 -17.27
CA ARG A 368 -0.55 0.84 -16.80
C ARG A 368 0.63 0.74 -15.84
N HIS A 369 1.58 1.69 -15.87
CA HIS A 369 2.83 1.53 -15.12
C HIS A 369 2.82 2.24 -13.75
N LEU A 370 3.20 1.48 -12.72
CA LEU A 370 3.55 1.97 -11.38
C LEU A 370 5.00 1.60 -11.08
N CYS A 371 5.69 2.48 -10.36
CA CYS A 371 7.04 2.22 -9.88
C CYS A 371 7.06 1.33 -8.63
N GLU A 372 5.94 1.25 -7.92
CA GLU A 372 5.73 0.39 -6.75
C GLU A 372 4.30 -0.15 -6.79
N PHE A 373 4.15 -1.47 -6.67
CA PHE A 373 2.86 -2.15 -6.59
C PHE A 373 2.95 -3.41 -5.71
N THR A 374 1.81 -4.02 -5.39
CA THR A 374 1.77 -5.29 -4.65
C THR A 374 1.66 -6.44 -5.65
N GLY A 375 2.64 -7.35 -5.62
CA GLY A 375 2.64 -8.57 -6.41
C GLY A 375 1.99 -9.72 -5.64
N LEU A 376 1.31 -10.61 -6.39
CA LEU A 376 0.79 -11.89 -5.89
C LEU A 376 1.54 -13.02 -6.60
N ASP A 377 2.57 -13.51 -5.96
CA ASP A 377 3.64 -14.23 -6.62
C ASP A 377 3.58 -15.69 -6.21
N PHE A 378 3.62 -16.68 -7.13
CA PHE A 378 3.78 -18.09 -6.74
C PHE A 378 4.89 -18.81 -7.50
N GLU A 379 5.34 -19.95 -6.99
CA GLU A 379 6.31 -20.84 -7.64
C GLU A 379 5.96 -22.27 -7.23
N VAL A 380 6.04 -23.22 -8.16
CA VAL A 380 5.55 -24.58 -7.93
C VAL A 380 6.44 -25.60 -8.61
N PRO A 381 6.82 -26.70 -7.93
CA PRO A 381 7.48 -27.79 -8.60
C PRO A 381 6.54 -28.46 -9.62
N ILE A 382 6.96 -28.59 -10.88
CA ILE A 382 6.25 -29.42 -11.87
C ILE A 382 6.74 -30.86 -11.84
N VAL A 383 5.81 -31.78 -12.12
CA VAL A 383 6.13 -33.20 -12.25
C VAL A 383 6.50 -33.54 -13.69
N SER A 384 5.71 -33.09 -14.65
CA SER A 384 5.80 -33.53 -16.05
C SER A 384 5.83 -32.40 -17.06
N HIS A 385 4.98 -31.38 -16.88
CA HIS A 385 4.80 -30.34 -17.90
C HIS A 385 4.39 -28.99 -17.27
N TYR A 386 4.81 -27.88 -17.89
CA TYR A 386 4.53 -26.53 -17.38
C TYR A 386 3.05 -26.14 -17.43
N SER A 387 2.23 -26.90 -18.16
CA SER A 387 0.76 -26.75 -18.15
C SER A 387 0.16 -27.00 -16.77
N GLU A 388 0.81 -27.77 -15.90
CA GLU A 388 0.40 -27.92 -14.49
C GLU A 388 0.34 -26.54 -13.78
N ALA A 389 1.32 -25.67 -14.04
CA ALA A 389 1.36 -24.31 -13.50
C ALA A 389 0.28 -23.41 -14.13
N ILE A 390 -0.04 -23.60 -15.42
CA ILE A 390 -1.14 -22.90 -16.09
C ILE A 390 -2.48 -23.29 -15.44
N SER A 391 -2.74 -24.58 -15.23
CA SER A 391 -3.95 -25.08 -14.58
C SER A 391 -4.10 -24.56 -13.16
N ILE A 392 -3.01 -24.52 -12.38
CA ILE A 392 -3.01 -23.93 -11.03
C ILE A 392 -3.36 -22.44 -11.10
N GLY A 393 -2.67 -21.67 -11.96
CA GLY A 393 -2.92 -20.24 -12.13
C GLY A 393 -4.37 -19.96 -12.54
N HIS A 394 -4.89 -20.69 -13.52
CA HIS A 394 -6.29 -20.60 -13.95
C HIS A 394 -7.27 -20.85 -12.79
N GLY A 395 -7.06 -21.93 -12.03
CA GLY A 395 -7.90 -22.26 -10.87
C GLY A 395 -7.86 -21.21 -9.75
N VAL A 396 -6.71 -20.55 -9.54
CA VAL A 396 -6.58 -19.44 -8.58
C VAL A 396 -7.36 -18.22 -9.05
N PHE A 397 -7.25 -17.84 -10.32
CA PHE A 397 -8.01 -16.72 -10.87
C PHE A 397 -9.51 -16.96 -10.84
N LYS A 398 -9.95 -18.17 -11.21
CA LYS A 398 -11.35 -18.57 -11.12
C LYS A 398 -11.90 -18.39 -9.70
N ALA A 399 -11.19 -18.91 -8.69
CA ALA A 399 -11.56 -18.76 -7.29
C ALA A 399 -11.64 -17.29 -6.84
N ILE A 400 -10.73 -16.44 -7.31
CA ILE A 400 -10.77 -14.99 -7.01
C ILE A 400 -11.99 -14.34 -7.66
N PHE A 401 -12.25 -14.58 -8.94
CA PHE A 401 -13.36 -13.95 -9.66
C PHE A 401 -14.72 -14.40 -9.13
N GLU A 402 -14.89 -15.68 -8.85
CA GLU A 402 -16.11 -16.23 -8.26
C GLU A 402 -16.31 -15.71 -6.82
N GLY A 403 -15.28 -15.80 -5.97
CA GLY A 403 -15.35 -15.32 -4.60
C GLY A 403 -15.63 -13.82 -4.47
N LEU A 404 -15.18 -12.98 -5.41
CA LEU A 404 -15.52 -11.56 -5.41
C LEU A 404 -17.00 -11.31 -5.74
N GLU A 405 -17.57 -12.03 -6.70
CA GLU A 405 -18.98 -11.88 -7.07
C GLU A 405 -19.91 -12.44 -5.99
N GLU A 406 -19.50 -13.52 -5.30
CA GLU A 406 -20.28 -14.16 -4.25
C GLU A 406 -20.19 -13.43 -2.91
N GLU A 407 -18.97 -13.06 -2.48
CA GLU A 407 -18.75 -12.53 -1.13
C GLU A 407 -18.75 -10.99 -1.08
N CYS A 408 -18.59 -10.31 -2.22
CA CYS A 408 -18.38 -8.85 -2.27
C CYS A 408 -19.35 -8.11 -3.22
N SER A 409 -20.54 -8.66 -3.44
CA SER A 409 -21.57 -8.10 -4.35
C SER A 409 -21.90 -6.63 -4.07
N ASP A 410 -22.04 -6.24 -2.80
CA ASP A 410 -22.39 -4.87 -2.41
C ASP A 410 -21.28 -3.88 -2.76
N LEU A 411 -20.02 -4.29 -2.56
CA LEU A 411 -18.85 -3.50 -2.92
C LEU A 411 -18.74 -3.37 -4.44
N LEU A 412 -18.96 -4.47 -5.18
CA LEU A 412 -18.99 -4.45 -6.64
C LEU A 412 -20.10 -3.56 -7.17
N THR A 413 -21.27 -3.55 -6.53
CA THR A 413 -22.39 -2.66 -6.88
C THR A 413 -21.98 -1.20 -6.72
N SER A 414 -21.33 -0.85 -5.61
CA SER A 414 -20.83 0.50 -5.35
C SER A 414 -19.80 0.96 -6.40
N VAL A 415 -18.90 0.07 -6.82
CA VAL A 415 -17.94 0.36 -7.89
C VAL A 415 -18.65 0.50 -9.23
N ARG A 416 -19.50 -0.46 -9.60
CA ARG A 416 -20.22 -0.51 -10.88
C ARG A 416 -21.17 0.67 -11.08
N ALA A 417 -21.71 1.23 -10.00
CA ALA A 417 -22.54 2.43 -10.06
C ALA A 417 -21.78 3.64 -10.62
N GLN A 418 -20.53 3.85 -10.20
CA GLN A 418 -19.70 4.93 -10.74
C GLN A 418 -18.97 4.50 -12.04
N PHE A 419 -18.65 3.22 -12.13
CA PHE A 419 -17.72 2.66 -13.10
C PHE A 419 -18.32 1.39 -13.74
N PRO A 420 -19.24 1.52 -14.71
CA PRO A 420 -20.01 0.40 -15.23
C PRO A 420 -19.15 -0.73 -15.80
N SER A 421 -19.41 -1.97 -15.37
CA SER A 421 -18.75 -3.17 -15.88
C SER A 421 -19.53 -4.46 -15.60
N SER A 422 -19.26 -5.50 -16.39
CA SER A 422 -19.86 -6.83 -16.23
C SER A 422 -18.98 -7.77 -15.38
N LYS A 423 -19.59 -8.85 -14.89
CA LYS A 423 -18.87 -10.01 -14.34
C LYS A 423 -17.93 -10.58 -15.42
N PRO A 424 -16.65 -10.83 -15.10
CA PRO A 424 -15.74 -11.55 -15.99
C PRO A 424 -16.24 -12.98 -16.27
N VAL A 425 -16.20 -13.39 -17.53
CA VAL A 425 -16.49 -14.78 -17.92
C VAL A 425 -15.19 -15.57 -17.97
N ILE A 426 -15.15 -16.69 -17.24
CA ILE A 426 -14.03 -17.64 -17.20
C ILE A 426 -14.59 -19.05 -17.41
N SER A 427 -13.90 -19.87 -18.19
CA SER A 427 -14.29 -21.26 -18.47
C SER A 427 -13.89 -22.20 -17.32
N ASP A 428 -14.36 -23.45 -17.36
CA ASP A 428 -13.94 -24.46 -16.37
C ASP A 428 -12.48 -24.87 -16.56
N GLU A 429 -12.09 -25.09 -17.82
CA GLU A 429 -10.72 -25.40 -18.24
C GLU A 429 -10.09 -24.17 -18.94
N PRO A 430 -8.76 -24.00 -18.87
CA PRO A 430 -8.09 -22.85 -19.48
C PRO A 430 -8.24 -22.86 -21.01
N VAL A 431 -8.70 -21.74 -21.57
CA VAL A 431 -8.58 -21.46 -23.01
C VAL A 431 -7.13 -21.03 -23.27
N VAL A 432 -6.35 -21.91 -23.89
CA VAL A 432 -4.93 -21.68 -24.22
C VAL A 432 -4.78 -21.52 -25.74
N LEU A 433 -4.15 -20.44 -26.17
CA LEU A 433 -3.73 -20.21 -27.54
C LEU A 433 -2.20 -20.26 -27.60
N HIS A 434 -1.64 -21.03 -28.54
CA HIS A 434 -0.21 -20.86 -28.84
C HIS A 434 0.02 -19.48 -29.45
N PHE A 435 1.19 -18.90 -29.21
CA PHE A 435 1.53 -17.56 -29.71
C PHE A 435 1.32 -17.43 -31.22
N ASP A 436 1.71 -18.46 -31.98
CA ASP A 436 1.52 -18.50 -33.43
C ASP A 436 0.03 -18.51 -33.83
N ASP A 437 -0.84 -19.20 -33.08
CA ASP A 437 -2.28 -19.21 -33.29
C ASP A 437 -2.90 -17.84 -32.96
N ALA A 438 -2.38 -17.16 -31.93
CA ALA A 438 -2.80 -15.81 -31.56
C ALA A 438 -2.42 -14.80 -32.66
N LEU A 439 -1.21 -14.89 -33.23
CA LEU A 439 -0.80 -14.09 -34.39
C LEU A 439 -1.67 -14.37 -35.60
N GLN A 440 -1.96 -15.64 -35.88
CA GLN A 440 -2.79 -16.02 -37.02
C GLN A 440 -4.21 -15.48 -36.86
N LEU A 441 -4.80 -15.59 -35.66
CA LEU A 441 -6.11 -15.04 -35.36
C LEU A 441 -6.17 -13.51 -35.58
N LEU A 442 -5.12 -12.79 -35.20
CA LEU A 442 -4.98 -11.36 -35.45
C LEU A 442 -4.86 -11.05 -36.95
N ARG A 443 -4.04 -11.82 -37.69
CA ARG A 443 -3.87 -11.68 -39.16
C ARG A 443 -5.16 -11.94 -39.92
N ASP A 444 -5.89 -12.99 -39.58
CA ASP A 444 -7.17 -13.37 -40.21
C ASP A 444 -8.24 -12.28 -40.03
N ASN A 445 -8.11 -11.45 -39.00
CA ASN A 445 -9.01 -10.35 -38.68
C ASN A 445 -8.45 -8.96 -39.06
N GLY A 446 -7.44 -8.91 -39.93
CA GLY A 446 -6.91 -7.67 -40.49
C GLY A 446 -6.08 -6.83 -39.52
N CYS A 447 -5.57 -7.43 -38.44
CA CYS A 447 -4.80 -6.78 -37.38
C CYS A 447 -3.41 -7.42 -37.22
N ALA A 448 -2.67 -7.60 -38.32
CA ALA A 448 -1.36 -8.22 -38.29
C ALA A 448 -0.35 -7.39 -37.45
N PRO A 449 0.26 -7.95 -36.38
CA PRO A 449 1.23 -7.23 -35.56
C PRO A 449 2.48 -6.84 -36.35
N GLU A 450 3.04 -5.66 -36.04
CA GLU A 450 4.31 -5.22 -36.60
C GLU A 450 5.47 -6.05 -36.02
N GLY A 451 6.31 -6.63 -36.88
CA GLY A 451 7.47 -7.45 -36.47
C GLY A 451 7.14 -8.90 -36.11
N GLY A 452 5.92 -9.19 -35.64
CA GLY A 452 5.42 -10.56 -35.44
C GLY A 452 6.01 -11.32 -34.24
N ASP A 453 7.03 -10.80 -33.56
CA ASP A 453 7.70 -11.47 -32.44
C ASP A 453 7.23 -10.99 -31.06
N ASP A 454 6.37 -9.96 -30.99
CA ASP A 454 5.78 -9.44 -29.75
C ASP A 454 4.35 -8.92 -29.99
N LEU A 455 3.54 -8.82 -28.93
CA LEU A 455 2.19 -8.27 -28.97
C LEU A 455 2.20 -6.84 -28.41
N SER A 456 1.85 -5.85 -29.23
CA SER A 456 1.66 -4.50 -28.72
C SER A 456 0.41 -4.42 -27.84
N GLY A 457 0.30 -3.38 -27.00
CA GLY A 457 -0.90 -3.20 -26.18
C GLY A 457 -2.21 -3.03 -26.97
N ALA A 458 -2.13 -2.67 -28.27
CA ALA A 458 -3.30 -2.65 -29.14
C ALA A 458 -3.65 -4.07 -29.63
N ASP A 459 -2.63 -4.88 -29.93
CA ASP A 459 -2.79 -6.28 -30.34
C ASP A 459 -3.38 -7.12 -29.19
N GLU A 460 -2.92 -6.91 -27.95
CA GLU A 460 -3.47 -7.57 -26.75
C GLU A 460 -4.98 -7.32 -26.61
N LEU A 461 -5.40 -6.05 -26.74
CA LEU A 461 -6.80 -5.64 -26.61
C LEU A 461 -7.64 -6.27 -27.71
N ARG A 462 -7.16 -6.19 -28.97
CA ARG A 462 -7.85 -6.77 -30.12
C ARG A 462 -7.94 -8.29 -30.01
N LEU A 463 -6.88 -8.96 -29.58
CA LEU A 463 -6.88 -10.40 -29.34
C LEU A 463 -7.92 -10.77 -28.28
N GLY A 464 -8.04 -10.00 -27.21
CA GLY A 464 -9.07 -10.22 -26.18
C GLY A 464 -10.50 -10.11 -26.70
N GLU A 465 -10.77 -9.16 -27.61
CA GLU A 465 -12.08 -9.06 -28.28
C GLU A 465 -12.35 -10.30 -29.15
N LEU A 466 -11.38 -10.72 -29.95
CA LEU A 466 -11.51 -11.90 -30.83
C LEU A 466 -11.68 -13.20 -30.05
N VAL A 467 -10.94 -13.37 -28.96
CA VAL A 467 -11.09 -14.54 -28.07
C VAL A 467 -12.47 -14.53 -27.42
N LYS A 468 -12.98 -13.36 -27.01
CA LYS A 468 -14.33 -13.25 -26.48
C LYS A 468 -15.40 -13.60 -27.53
N GLU A 469 -15.24 -13.14 -28.76
CA GLU A 469 -16.15 -13.46 -29.86
C GLU A 469 -16.14 -14.96 -30.20
N LYS A 470 -14.95 -15.58 -30.25
CA LYS A 470 -14.77 -16.98 -30.66
C LYS A 470 -15.05 -18.00 -29.55
N HIS A 471 -14.66 -17.70 -28.32
CA HIS A 471 -14.68 -18.62 -27.18
C HIS A 471 -15.64 -18.20 -26.05
N GLY A 472 -16.20 -16.99 -26.11
CA GLY A 472 -17.15 -16.51 -25.10
C GLY A 472 -16.54 -16.16 -23.74
N VAL A 473 -15.21 -16.13 -23.61
CA VAL A 473 -14.50 -15.90 -22.35
C VAL A 473 -13.83 -14.52 -22.30
N ASP A 474 -13.77 -13.92 -21.12
CA ASP A 474 -12.99 -12.72 -20.84
C ASP A 474 -11.56 -13.06 -20.33
N PHE A 475 -11.31 -14.31 -19.92
CA PHE A 475 -10.03 -14.79 -19.38
C PHE A 475 -9.46 -15.93 -20.23
N PHE A 476 -8.20 -15.79 -20.67
CA PHE A 476 -7.52 -16.78 -21.51
C PHE A 476 -6.00 -16.73 -21.30
N VAL A 477 -5.29 -17.68 -21.90
CA VAL A 477 -3.83 -17.81 -21.82
C VAL A 477 -3.24 -17.81 -23.23
N VAL A 478 -2.13 -17.10 -23.41
CA VAL A 478 -1.26 -17.28 -24.58
C VAL A 478 0.00 -17.97 -24.09
N ASP A 479 0.43 -19.05 -24.74
CA ASP A 479 1.67 -19.76 -24.40
C ASP A 479 2.61 -19.91 -25.60
N ARG A 480 3.79 -20.49 -25.37
CA ARG A 480 4.82 -20.71 -26.41
C ARG A 480 5.32 -19.43 -27.07
N TYR A 481 5.61 -18.39 -26.29
CA TYR A 481 6.16 -17.16 -26.83
C TYR A 481 7.57 -17.36 -27.43
N PRO A 482 7.97 -16.49 -28.39
CA PRO A 482 9.32 -16.48 -28.94
C PRO A 482 10.38 -16.38 -27.84
N SER A 483 11.44 -17.20 -27.93
CA SER A 483 12.48 -17.24 -26.90
C SER A 483 13.31 -15.96 -26.83
N SER A 484 13.39 -15.20 -27.92
CA SER A 484 14.15 -13.95 -28.05
C SER A 484 13.64 -12.81 -27.16
N ILE A 485 12.36 -12.81 -26.81
CA ILE A 485 11.73 -11.75 -25.99
C ILE A 485 11.56 -12.15 -24.52
N ARG A 486 11.96 -13.37 -24.15
CA ARG A 486 11.81 -13.89 -22.80
C ARG A 486 13.13 -13.81 -22.02
N PRO A 487 13.08 -13.69 -20.68
CA PRO A 487 14.29 -13.65 -19.86
C PRO A 487 15.14 -14.91 -19.97
N PHE A 488 16.46 -14.80 -19.73
CA PHE A 488 17.44 -15.88 -19.83
C PHE A 488 17.16 -17.12 -18.96
N TYR A 489 16.28 -17.03 -17.96
CA TYR A 489 15.93 -18.14 -17.08
C TYR A 489 14.73 -18.96 -17.61
N THR A 490 14.24 -18.63 -18.80
CA THR A 490 13.07 -19.25 -19.43
C THR A 490 13.49 -20.52 -20.16
N MET A 491 12.85 -21.65 -19.85
CA MET A 491 13.09 -22.92 -20.54
C MET A 491 12.66 -22.81 -22.00
N LEU A 492 13.51 -23.28 -22.91
CA LEU A 492 13.21 -23.37 -24.34
C LEU A 492 12.23 -24.51 -24.61
N ASP A 493 11.43 -24.39 -25.65
CA ASP A 493 10.58 -25.50 -26.07
C ASP A 493 11.47 -26.65 -26.59
N PRO A 494 11.23 -27.90 -26.16
CA PRO A 494 12.07 -29.04 -26.54
C PRO A 494 11.96 -29.42 -28.03
N SER A 495 10.87 -29.02 -28.70
CA SER A 495 10.62 -29.29 -30.11
C SER A 495 11.07 -28.15 -31.04
N ASP A 496 11.08 -26.90 -30.55
CA ASP A 496 11.56 -25.74 -31.29
C ASP A 496 12.21 -24.70 -30.35
N SER A 497 13.54 -24.56 -30.40
CA SER A 497 14.29 -23.60 -29.58
C SER A 497 13.99 -22.12 -29.90
N SER A 498 13.32 -21.83 -31.02
CA SER A 498 12.82 -20.47 -31.33
C SER A 498 11.63 -20.08 -30.44
N ARG A 499 11.02 -21.06 -29.78
CA ARG A 499 9.90 -20.91 -28.84
C ARG A 499 10.37 -21.23 -27.42
N SER A 500 9.54 -20.88 -26.45
CA SER A 500 9.84 -21.07 -25.02
C SER A 500 8.64 -21.57 -24.25
N ASN A 501 8.87 -22.27 -23.15
CA ASN A 501 7.84 -22.75 -22.23
C ASN A 501 7.38 -21.62 -21.31
N SER A 502 6.93 -20.51 -21.91
CA SER A 502 6.42 -19.31 -21.25
C SER A 502 4.98 -19.05 -21.65
N TYR A 503 4.26 -18.35 -20.78
CA TYR A 503 2.84 -18.08 -20.94
C TYR A 503 2.44 -16.81 -20.21
N ASP A 504 1.45 -16.13 -20.77
CA ASP A 504 0.84 -14.94 -20.19
C ASP A 504 -0.68 -15.15 -20.07
N PHE A 505 -1.25 -14.81 -18.91
CA PHE A 505 -2.71 -14.80 -18.71
C PHE A 505 -3.27 -13.43 -19.05
N PHE A 506 -4.40 -13.41 -19.74
CA PHE A 506 -5.09 -12.20 -20.16
C PHE A 506 -6.48 -12.13 -19.53
N LEU A 507 -6.86 -10.92 -19.09
CA LEU A 507 -8.23 -10.60 -18.68
C LEU A 507 -8.71 -9.39 -19.49
N ARG A 508 -9.77 -9.55 -20.27
CA ARG A 508 -10.33 -8.50 -21.16
C ARG A 508 -9.26 -7.89 -22.08
N GLY A 509 -8.47 -8.74 -22.74
CA GLY A 509 -7.44 -8.33 -23.70
C GLY A 509 -6.25 -7.61 -23.06
N GLN A 510 -5.98 -7.92 -21.79
CA GLN A 510 -4.91 -7.29 -21.04
C GLN A 510 -4.17 -8.36 -20.24
N GLU A 511 -2.85 -8.49 -20.47
CA GLU A 511 -1.97 -9.35 -19.66
C GLU A 511 -2.21 -9.06 -18.17
N ILE A 512 -2.31 -10.04 -17.28
CA ILE A 512 -2.39 -9.81 -15.82
C ILE A 512 -1.43 -10.70 -15.02
N CYS A 513 -0.76 -11.62 -15.71
CA CYS A 513 0.19 -12.55 -15.14
C CYS A 513 1.12 -13.03 -16.24
N SER A 514 2.40 -13.12 -15.91
CA SER A 514 3.41 -13.71 -16.77
C SER A 514 4.14 -14.82 -16.01
N GLY A 515 4.24 -15.98 -16.64
CA GLY A 515 4.82 -17.19 -16.06
C GLY A 515 5.68 -17.94 -17.08
N ALA A 516 6.55 -18.81 -16.58
CA ALA A 516 7.30 -19.72 -17.43
C ALA A 516 7.93 -20.86 -16.64
N GLN A 517 8.20 -21.96 -17.34
CA GLN A 517 9.14 -22.95 -16.87
C GLN A 517 10.54 -22.36 -16.75
N ARG A 518 11.14 -22.61 -15.59
CA ARG A 518 12.48 -22.15 -15.27
C ARG A 518 13.51 -23.19 -15.71
N VAL A 519 14.66 -22.70 -16.14
CA VAL A 519 15.82 -23.55 -16.36
C VAL A 519 16.35 -24.01 -15.01
N HIS A 520 16.10 -25.28 -14.70
CA HIS A 520 16.49 -25.92 -13.44
C HIS A 520 17.81 -26.70 -13.56
N ASP A 521 18.28 -26.94 -14.79
CA ASP A 521 19.60 -27.52 -15.02
C ASP A 521 20.69 -26.43 -14.96
N PRO A 522 21.67 -26.55 -14.05
CA PRO A 522 22.71 -25.55 -13.87
C PRO A 522 23.61 -25.30 -15.08
N SER A 523 23.83 -26.33 -15.91
CA SER A 523 24.70 -26.23 -17.08
C SER A 523 23.98 -25.48 -18.19
N LEU A 524 22.73 -25.86 -18.46
CA LEU A 524 21.86 -25.19 -19.42
C LEU A 524 21.64 -23.72 -19.06
N LEU A 525 21.44 -23.39 -17.77
CA LEU A 525 21.27 -22.01 -17.33
C LEU A 525 22.52 -21.17 -17.61
N ARG A 526 23.71 -21.73 -17.37
CA ARG A 526 24.99 -21.07 -17.67
C ARG A 526 25.20 -20.87 -19.17
N ASP A 527 24.79 -21.83 -19.98
CA ASP A 527 24.90 -21.73 -21.43
C ASP A 527 23.98 -20.63 -21.99
N GLN A 528 22.75 -20.52 -21.48
CA GLN A 528 21.83 -19.42 -21.84
C GLN A 528 22.33 -18.04 -21.38
N LEU A 529 23.04 -17.97 -20.25
CA LEU A 529 23.65 -16.73 -19.74
C LEU A 529 24.88 -16.26 -20.53
N ARG A 530 25.60 -17.17 -21.19
CA ARG A 530 26.79 -16.87 -22.00
C ARG A 530 26.46 -16.32 -23.38
N ALA A 531 25.19 -16.39 -23.79
CA ALA A 531 24.68 -15.59 -24.91
C ALA A 531 24.76 -14.09 -24.56
N PRO A 532 25.07 -13.19 -25.50
CA PRO A 532 25.63 -11.87 -25.18
C PRO A 532 24.58 -10.90 -24.60
N ALA A 533 24.34 -10.92 -23.28
CA ALA A 533 23.51 -9.88 -22.61
C ALA A 533 23.64 -9.71 -21.08
N ALA A 534 24.42 -10.48 -20.30
CA ALA A 534 24.41 -10.33 -18.82
C ALA A 534 25.78 -10.02 -18.20
N SER A 535 25.83 -9.01 -17.32
CA SER A 535 27.01 -8.57 -16.57
C SER A 535 27.31 -9.47 -15.36
N LEU A 536 28.58 -9.47 -14.95
CA LEU A 536 29.25 -10.43 -14.05
C LEU A 536 28.83 -10.43 -12.55
N SER A 537 27.76 -9.77 -12.12
CA SER A 537 27.30 -9.83 -10.71
C SER A 537 26.38 -11.03 -10.41
N LEU A 538 26.03 -11.81 -11.42
CA LEU A 538 25.09 -12.92 -11.34
C LEU A 538 25.69 -14.21 -10.75
N SER A 539 27.01 -14.27 -10.48
CA SER A 539 27.72 -15.50 -10.09
C SER A 539 27.17 -16.16 -8.82
N ASP A 540 26.80 -15.37 -7.82
CA ASP A 540 26.36 -15.89 -6.52
C ASP A 540 24.88 -16.31 -6.56
N ALA A 541 24.05 -15.58 -7.32
CA ALA A 541 22.67 -15.97 -7.62
C ALA A 541 22.61 -17.22 -8.51
N ILE A 542 23.55 -17.35 -9.46
CA ILE A 542 23.78 -18.56 -10.25
C ILE A 542 24.22 -19.68 -9.33
N ASP A 543 25.19 -19.51 -8.43
CA ASP A 543 25.63 -20.59 -7.55
C ASP A 543 24.54 -21.06 -6.55
N ALA A 544 23.67 -20.16 -6.10
CA ALA A 544 22.47 -20.50 -5.35
C ALA A 544 21.43 -21.27 -6.21
N ARG A 545 21.24 -20.88 -7.49
CA ARG A 545 20.38 -21.58 -8.47
C ARG A 545 20.95 -22.92 -8.96
N VAL A 546 22.28 -23.02 -9.05
CA VAL A 546 23.04 -24.16 -9.56
C VAL A 546 23.03 -25.32 -8.58
N ARG A 547 23.03 -25.03 -7.28
CA ARG A 547 23.07 -26.09 -6.26
C ARG A 547 21.74 -26.78 -6.05
N VAL A 548 20.64 -26.18 -6.49
CA VAL A 548 19.31 -26.60 -6.07
C VAL A 548 18.35 -26.55 -7.27
N ARG A 549 17.99 -27.74 -7.78
CA ARG A 549 17.21 -27.98 -9.00
C ARG A 549 15.78 -27.43 -8.82
N ALA A 550 15.55 -26.15 -9.14
CA ALA A 550 14.28 -25.48 -8.90
C ALA A 550 13.34 -25.52 -10.12
N PRO A 551 12.16 -26.17 -10.07
CA PRO A 551 11.20 -26.14 -11.17
C PRO A 551 10.34 -24.86 -11.19
N THR A 552 9.78 -24.58 -12.38
CA THR A 552 8.66 -23.68 -12.76
C THR A 552 8.10 -22.61 -11.82
N HIS A 553 7.82 -21.44 -12.43
CA HIS A 553 7.18 -20.29 -11.81
C HIS A 553 5.90 -19.86 -12.53
N ALA A 554 4.98 -19.22 -11.80
CA ALA A 554 4.18 -18.15 -12.38
C ALA A 554 4.07 -16.96 -11.41
N SER A 555 4.30 -15.73 -11.91
CA SER A 555 4.07 -14.50 -11.13
C SER A 555 2.81 -13.83 -11.63
N LEU A 556 1.85 -13.56 -10.74
CA LEU A 556 0.86 -12.54 -11.04
C LEU A 556 1.61 -11.21 -11.19
N ARG A 557 1.61 -10.69 -12.42
CA ARG A 557 2.22 -9.41 -12.78
C ARG A 557 1.17 -8.59 -13.49
N ARG A 558 0.70 -7.56 -12.82
CA ARG A 558 0.37 -6.26 -13.45
C ARG A 558 0.36 -5.19 -12.35
N ARG A 559 0.80 -3.95 -12.55
CA ARG A 559 0.74 -2.95 -13.64
C ARG A 559 -0.65 -2.35 -13.87
N GLU A 560 -1.26 -1.77 -12.83
CA GLU A 560 -2.16 -0.63 -13.03
C GLU A 560 -2.04 0.42 -11.93
N GLY A 561 -2.07 1.68 -12.35
CA GLY A 561 -2.50 2.80 -11.51
C GLY A 561 -3.66 3.50 -12.23
N PHE A 562 -4.61 4.07 -11.49
CA PHE A 562 -5.74 4.81 -12.07
C PHE A 562 -5.27 5.82 -13.14
N GLY A 563 -5.76 5.73 -14.38
CA GLY A 563 -5.39 6.60 -15.52
C GLY A 563 -6.62 7.20 -16.22
N PRO A 564 -6.58 8.42 -16.80
CA PRO A 564 -7.80 9.11 -17.22
C PRO A 564 -7.97 9.06 -18.74
N ARG A 565 -9.19 8.82 -19.24
CA ARG A 565 -9.64 8.96 -20.65
C ARG A 565 -9.41 7.78 -21.59
N ARG A 566 -10.24 6.72 -21.48
CA ARG A 566 -10.93 6.09 -22.64
C ARG A 566 -12.10 5.22 -22.15
N ARG A 567 -13.15 5.20 -22.98
CA ARG A 567 -14.50 4.64 -22.82
C ARG A 567 -14.54 3.10 -22.77
N GLY A 568 -13.81 2.47 -21.85
CA GLY A 568 -13.87 1.02 -21.62
C GLY A 568 -14.51 0.70 -20.27
N PRO A 569 -15.30 -0.38 -20.13
CA PRO A 569 -15.89 -0.77 -18.85
C PRO A 569 -14.78 -1.02 -17.82
N LEU A 570 -14.86 -0.36 -16.68
CA LEU A 570 -13.90 -0.52 -15.57
C LEU A 570 -14.13 -1.89 -14.91
N GLY A 571 -13.40 -2.91 -15.36
CA GLY A 571 -13.53 -4.30 -14.89
C GLY A 571 -12.79 -4.61 -13.59
N LEU A 572 -13.01 -5.82 -13.06
CA LEU A 572 -12.28 -6.41 -11.92
C LEU A 572 -10.75 -6.28 -12.01
N SER A 573 -10.18 -6.13 -13.21
CA SER A 573 -8.75 -5.87 -13.42
C SER A 573 -8.24 -4.64 -12.66
N GLN A 574 -9.06 -3.58 -12.52
CA GLN A 574 -8.68 -2.35 -11.81
C GLN A 574 -8.80 -2.46 -10.29
N ILE A 575 -9.70 -3.33 -9.81
CA ILE A 575 -9.94 -3.59 -8.39
C ILE A 575 -8.72 -4.25 -7.73
N ILE A 576 -8.06 -5.17 -8.45
CA ILE A 576 -6.86 -5.89 -8.00
C ILE A 576 -5.68 -4.91 -7.75
N HIS A 577 -5.68 -3.74 -8.38
CA HIS A 577 -4.54 -2.82 -8.41
C HIS A 577 -4.79 -1.43 -7.78
N ALA A 578 -5.91 -1.25 -7.09
CA ALA A 578 -6.22 0.01 -6.43
C ALA A 578 -5.31 0.28 -5.22
N GLY A 579 -4.13 0.85 -5.43
CA GLY A 579 -3.24 1.26 -4.34
C GLY A 579 -3.81 2.42 -3.51
N LEU A 580 -3.56 2.40 -2.20
CA LEU A 580 -3.77 3.55 -1.30
C LEU A 580 -3.02 4.81 -1.78
N ARG A 581 -1.89 4.65 -2.48
CA ARG A 581 -1.12 5.71 -3.16
C ARG A 581 -0.52 5.17 -4.45
N ALA A 582 -0.87 5.74 -5.60
CA ALA A 582 -0.19 5.43 -6.85
C ALA A 582 1.18 6.14 -6.88
N ARG A 583 2.28 5.38 -6.93
CA ARG A 583 3.63 5.93 -7.16
C ARG A 583 3.99 5.77 -8.62
N ARG A 584 3.86 6.86 -9.39
CA ARG A 584 4.29 6.96 -10.79
C ARG A 584 5.60 7.74 -10.88
N ALA A 585 6.33 7.56 -11.99
CA ALA A 585 7.59 8.26 -12.25
C ALA A 585 7.49 9.81 -12.09
N ALA A 586 6.33 10.40 -12.43
CA ALA A 586 6.06 11.83 -12.26
C ALA A 586 5.32 12.18 -10.93
N ALA A 587 4.65 11.21 -10.31
CA ALA A 587 3.89 11.42 -9.08
C ALA A 587 4.79 11.19 -7.87
N ARG A 588 5.59 12.21 -7.52
CA ARG A 588 6.20 12.28 -6.19
C ARG A 588 5.07 12.46 -5.19
N GLY A 589 4.61 11.37 -4.59
CA GLY A 589 3.49 11.35 -3.64
C GLY A 589 3.60 12.45 -2.59
N LEU A 590 2.46 12.79 -1.97
CA LEU A 590 2.27 13.85 -0.96
C LEU A 590 3.58 14.47 -0.45
N ARG A 591 3.95 15.66 -0.98
CA ARG A 591 4.93 16.50 -0.29
C ARG A 591 4.34 16.78 1.08
N LEU A 592 4.84 16.12 2.12
CA LEU A 592 4.70 16.58 3.49
C LEU A 592 5.43 17.92 3.56
N ARG A 593 4.81 18.99 3.06
CA ARG A 593 5.21 20.35 3.41
C ARG A 593 5.02 20.42 4.92
N ALA A 594 6.12 20.56 5.65
CA ALA A 594 6.11 20.98 7.04
C ALA A 594 5.26 22.26 7.12
N GLY A 595 4.00 22.11 7.53
CA GLY A 595 2.97 23.14 7.35
C GLY A 595 1.53 22.62 7.48
N ALA A 596 1.29 21.32 7.29
CA ALA A 596 0.00 20.72 7.62
C ALA A 596 -0.18 20.66 9.15
N ARG A 597 -0.96 21.58 9.70
CA ARG A 597 -1.45 21.49 11.09
C ARG A 597 -2.24 20.18 11.22
N ARG A 598 -1.70 19.27 12.04
CA ARG A 598 -2.30 18.09 12.70
C ARG A 598 -3.60 17.56 12.08
N LEU A 599 -3.50 16.47 11.31
CA LEU A 599 -4.59 15.53 11.10
C LEU A 599 -4.67 14.59 12.32
N PRO A 600 -5.80 14.51 13.05
CA PRO A 600 -5.98 13.48 14.06
C PRO A 600 -6.43 12.20 13.36
N LEU A 601 -5.50 11.28 13.14
CA LEU A 601 -5.81 9.87 12.90
C LEU A 601 -5.44 9.11 14.17
N PHE A 602 -6.46 8.63 14.88
CA PHE A 602 -6.28 7.78 16.05
C PHE A 602 -5.96 6.36 15.56
N GLY A 603 -4.73 5.91 15.82
CA GLY A 603 -4.32 4.53 15.67
C GLY A 603 -3.35 4.20 16.79
N VAL A 604 -3.72 3.26 17.65
CA VAL A 604 -2.83 2.72 18.68
C VAL A 604 -2.08 1.56 18.03
N GLY A 605 -0.82 1.78 17.65
CA GLY A 605 0.09 0.69 17.31
C GLY A 605 0.70 0.14 18.60
N GLN A 606 0.62 -1.18 18.81
CA GLN A 606 1.45 -1.85 19.82
C GLN A 606 2.90 -1.93 19.32
N HIS A 607 3.83 -1.76 20.27
CA HIS A 607 5.29 -1.79 20.07
C HIS A 607 5.84 -3.19 19.89
#